data_AF-A0A937V003-F1
#
_entry.id   AF-A0A937V003-F1
#
_cell.length_a   1.000
_cell.length_b   1.000
_cell.length_c   1.000
_cell.angle_alpha   90.00
_cell.angle_beta   90.00
_cell.angle_gamma   90.00
#
_symmetry.space_group_name_H-M   'P 1'
#
loop_
_entity.id
_entity.type
_entity.pdbx_description
1 polymer ?
#
loop_
_entity_poly.entity_id
_entity_poly.type
_entity_poly.pdbx_seq_one_letter_code
_entity_poly.pdbx_strand_id
1 'polypeptide(L)'
;MGFEVVESSVLELFKMPIQELAGFADHYYLAETANLYDSMSWGASGLELHGLVRITPKELERVKRFISVARYGIAVNNCEHFANYVLHGIICPPWH
;
A
#
# COMPACT_ATOMS: atom_id res chain seq x y z
N MET A 1 -10.37 11.99 -3.28
CA MET A 1 -9.60 10.91 -2.62
C MET A 1 -8.30 11.53 -2.15
N GLY A 2 -7.85 11.22 -0.94
CA GLY A 2 -6.72 11.93 -0.33
C GLY A 2 -6.24 11.30 0.97
N PHE A 3 -5.29 12.00 1.61
CA PHE A 3 -4.77 11.63 2.91
C PHE A 3 -5.25 12.60 3.98
N GLU A 4 -5.67 12.07 5.12
CA GLU A 4 -5.86 12.83 6.35
C GLU A 4 -4.71 12.50 7.30
N VAL A 5 -3.98 13.52 7.74
CA VAL A 5 -2.81 13.31 8.60
C VAL A 5 -3.26 13.17 10.06
N VAL A 6 -2.92 12.05 10.68
CA VAL A 6 -3.24 11.73 12.09
C VAL A 6 -1.97 11.53 12.93
N GLU A 7 -2.09 11.64 14.25
CA GLU A 7 -0.95 11.56 15.17
C GLU A 7 -0.42 10.12 15.37
N SER A 8 -1.32 9.13 15.35
CA SER A 8 -1.00 7.71 15.50
C SER A 8 -1.54 6.90 14.33
N SER A 9 -0.80 5.84 13.96
CA SER A 9 -1.24 4.97 12.86
C SER A 9 -2.54 4.26 13.23
N VAL A 10 -3.45 4.25 12.27
CA VAL A 10 -4.69 3.47 12.29
C VAL A 10 -4.70 2.43 11.18
N LEU A 11 -3.62 2.32 10.40
CA LEU A 11 -3.56 1.47 9.23
C LEU A 11 -3.20 0.04 9.62
N GLU A 12 -3.93 -0.91 9.06
CA GLU A 12 -3.65 -2.34 9.12
C GLU A 12 -3.48 -2.92 7.71
N LEU A 13 -2.76 -4.04 7.63
CA LEU A 13 -2.56 -4.78 6.39
C LEU A 13 -3.70 -5.77 6.19
N PHE A 14 -4.44 -5.59 5.10
CA PHE A 14 -5.47 -6.52 4.65
C PHE A 14 -5.08 -7.16 3.33
N LYS A 15 -5.67 -8.33 3.05
CA LYS A 15 -5.56 -9.00 1.77
C LYS A 15 -6.89 -9.59 1.32
N MET A 16 -7.08 -9.63 0.02
CA MET A 16 -8.23 -10.29 -0.60
C MET A 16 -7.80 -11.03 -1.87
N PRO A 17 -8.43 -12.16 -2.21
CA PRO A 17 -8.13 -12.87 -3.44
C PRO A 17 -8.58 -12.07 -4.67
N ILE A 18 -7.78 -12.09 -5.72
CA ILE A 18 -8.14 -11.52 -7.02
C ILE A 18 -9.05 -12.53 -7.74
N GLN A 19 -10.32 -12.18 -7.93
CA GLN A 19 -11.34 -13.09 -8.46
C GLN A 19 -11.06 -13.51 -9.90
N GLU A 20 -10.57 -12.57 -10.72
CA GLU A 20 -10.22 -12.78 -12.14
C GLU A 20 -9.06 -13.76 -12.32
N LEU A 21 -8.23 -13.90 -11.29
CA LEU A 21 -7.11 -14.85 -11.25
C LEU A 21 -7.47 -16.12 -10.48
N ALA A 22 -8.76 -16.43 -10.30
CA ALA A 22 -9.24 -17.61 -9.58
C ALA A 22 -8.59 -17.82 -8.19
N GLY A 23 -8.20 -16.72 -7.52
CA GLY A 23 -7.51 -16.78 -6.22
C GLY A 23 -6.05 -17.22 -6.27
N PHE A 24 -5.41 -17.29 -7.45
CA PHE A 24 -3.97 -17.57 -7.59
C PHE A 24 -3.08 -16.38 -7.18
N ALA A 25 -3.66 -15.21 -6.95
CA ALA A 25 -2.97 -14.03 -6.46
C ALA A 25 -3.83 -13.27 -5.43
N ASP A 26 -3.16 -12.76 -4.41
CA ASP A 26 -3.74 -11.90 -3.38
C ASP A 26 -3.48 -10.42 -3.73
N HIS A 27 -4.48 -9.57 -3.54
CA HIS A 27 -4.36 -8.12 -3.51
C HIS A 27 -4.21 -7.65 -2.07
N TYR A 28 -3.14 -6.90 -1.79
CA TYR A 28 -2.84 -6.36 -0.48
C TYR A 28 -3.12 -4.85 -0.45
N TYR A 29 -3.75 -4.39 0.62
CA TYR A 29 -4.10 -2.99 0.81
C TYR A 29 -4.01 -2.57 2.28
N LEU A 30 -3.92 -1.27 2.50
CA LEU A 30 -3.90 -0.63 3.80
C LEU A 30 -5.20 0.11 4.04
N ALA A 31 -5.82 -0.10 5.19
CA ALA A 31 -7.05 0.57 5.61
C ALA A 31 -7.17 0.58 7.14
N GLU A 32 -8.10 1.37 7.69
CA GLU A 32 -8.40 1.36 9.14
C GLU A 32 -9.20 0.13 9.56
N THR A 33 -10.04 -0.39 8.67
CA THR A 33 -10.78 -1.64 8.87
C THR A 33 -10.79 -2.43 7.57
N ALA A 34 -11.21 -3.69 7.61
CA ALA A 34 -11.25 -4.59 6.46
C ALA A 34 -12.29 -4.15 5.39
N ASN A 35 -12.05 -3.01 4.72
CA ASN A 35 -12.89 -2.43 3.69
C ASN A 35 -12.03 -1.73 2.61
N LEU A 36 -12.63 -1.49 1.44
CA LEU A 36 -11.97 -0.81 0.31
C LEU A 36 -12.38 0.67 0.15
N TYR A 37 -13.20 1.21 1.05
CA TYR A 37 -13.74 2.55 0.90
C TYR A 37 -12.72 3.63 1.27
N ASP A 38 -11.96 3.42 2.35
CA ASP A 38 -10.90 4.32 2.82
C ASP A 38 -9.58 3.54 2.87
N SER A 39 -9.12 3.13 1.69
CA SER A 39 -7.96 2.25 1.52
C SER A 39 -6.95 2.78 0.53
N MET A 40 -5.71 2.29 0.65
CA MET A 40 -4.67 2.49 -0.34
C MET A 40 -3.94 1.18 -0.64
N SER A 41 -3.53 1.03 -1.89
CA SER A 41 -2.74 -0.11 -2.36
C SER A 41 -1.82 0.32 -3.50
N TRP A 42 -1.03 -0.63 -4.01
CA TRP A 42 -0.20 -0.41 -5.19
C TRP A 42 -0.68 -1.31 -6.32
N GLY A 43 -1.10 -0.72 -7.42
CA GLY A 43 -1.55 -1.42 -8.61
C GLY A 43 -0.69 -1.16 -9.83
N ALA A 44 -1.15 -1.66 -10.98
CA ALA A 44 -0.43 -1.57 -12.25
C ALA A 44 -0.18 -0.12 -12.71
N SER A 45 -1.03 0.81 -12.27
CA SER A 45 -0.93 2.25 -12.58
C SER A 45 -0.27 3.08 -11.47
N GLY A 46 0.24 2.43 -10.41
CA GLY A 46 0.88 3.08 -9.27
C GLY A 46 0.01 3.08 -8.01
N LEU A 47 0.04 4.19 -7.25
CA LEU A 47 -0.75 4.33 -6.04
C LEU A 47 -2.25 4.31 -6.37
N GLU A 48 -2.96 3.33 -5.83
CA GLU A 48 -4.41 3.26 -5.86
C GLU A 48 -4.92 3.78 -4.51
N LEU A 49 -5.78 4.80 -4.56
CA LEU A 49 -6.29 5.48 -3.38
C LEU A 49 -7.81 5.56 -3.48
N HIS A 50 -8.50 5.01 -2.48
CA HIS A 50 -9.94 5.05 -2.33
C HIS A 50 -10.31 5.88 -1.10
N GLY A 51 -11.29 6.77 -1.26
CA GLY A 51 -11.79 7.59 -0.14
C GLY A 51 -10.74 8.49 0.51
N LEU A 52 -10.79 8.60 1.84
CA LEU A 52 -9.90 9.41 2.65
C LEU A 52 -9.10 8.51 3.60
N VAL A 53 -7.83 8.27 3.26
CA VAL A 53 -6.96 7.39 4.05
C VAL A 53 -6.31 8.19 5.17
N ARG A 54 -6.57 7.77 6.41
CA ARG A 54 -5.96 8.34 7.60
C ARG A 54 -4.57 7.74 7.78
N ILE A 55 -3.56 8.62 7.85
CA ILE A 55 -2.16 8.23 7.77
C ILE A 55 -1.29 9.14 8.64
N THR A 56 -0.22 8.62 9.22
CA THR A 56 0.75 9.44 9.95
C THR A 56 1.68 10.21 9.00
N PRO A 57 2.35 11.29 9.46
CA PRO A 57 3.36 11.98 8.65
C PRO A 57 4.47 11.04 8.13
N LYS A 58 4.86 10.05 8.93
CA LYS A 58 5.92 9.09 8.61
C LYS A 58 5.49 8.09 7.53
N GLU A 59 4.27 7.59 7.61
CA GLU A 59 3.71 6.72 6.58
C GLU A 59 3.51 7.48 5.27
N LEU A 60 3.07 8.74 5.32
CA LEU A 60 2.97 9.60 4.14
C LEU A 60 4.34 9.85 3.47
N GLU A 61 5.40 10.05 4.26
CA GLU A 61 6.77 10.12 3.75
C GLU A 61 7.16 8.83 3.02
N ARG A 62 6.86 7.67 3.62
CA ARG A 62 7.12 6.36 3.00
C ARG A 62 6.33 6.18 1.71
N VAL A 63 5.06 6.56 1.66
CA VAL A 63 4.26 6.52 0.41
C VAL A 63 4.96 7.34 -0.68
N LYS A 64 5.35 8.58 -0.39
CA LYS A 64 6.04 9.46 -1.34
C LYS A 64 7.38 8.89 -1.81
N ARG A 65 8.14 8.31 -0.89
CA ARG A 65 9.42 7.66 -1.19
C ARG A 65 9.24 6.39 -2.03
N PHE A 66 8.20 5.60 -1.75
CA PHE A 66 7.88 4.43 -2.55
C PHE A 66 7.52 4.82 -3.99
N ILE A 67 6.66 5.82 -4.16
CA ILE A 67 6.29 6.35 -5.47
C ILE A 67 7.52 6.80 -6.27
N SER A 68 8.48 7.47 -5.63
CA SER A 68 9.66 7.97 -6.33
C SER A 68 10.58 6.84 -6.82
N VAL A 69 10.69 5.73 -6.08
CA VAL A 69 11.55 4.59 -6.45
C VAL A 69 10.84 3.56 -7.33
N ALA A 70 9.52 3.38 -7.20
CA ALA A 70 8.73 2.43 -7.97
C ALA A 70 8.73 2.71 -9.48
N ARG A 71 8.96 3.98 -9.86
CA ARG A 71 9.17 4.40 -11.26
C ARG A 71 10.34 3.68 -11.96
N TYR A 72 11.23 3.04 -11.20
CA TYR A 72 12.48 2.47 -11.70
C TYR A 72 12.59 0.95 -11.56
N GLY A 73 11.56 0.24 -11.04
CA GLY A 73 11.67 -1.20 -10.81
C GLY A 73 10.35 -1.97 -10.73
N ILE A 74 10.19 -2.99 -11.57
CA ILE A 74 9.02 -3.89 -11.61
C ILE A 74 8.86 -4.67 -10.29
N ALA A 75 9.96 -5.02 -9.62
CA ALA A 75 9.94 -5.71 -8.33
C ALA A 75 9.36 -4.85 -7.18
N VAL A 76 9.33 -3.53 -7.37
CA VAL A 76 8.71 -2.56 -6.45
C VAL A 76 7.22 -2.38 -6.78
N ASN A 77 6.71 -2.94 -7.88
CA ASN A 77 5.29 -2.86 -8.25
C ASN A 77 4.42 -3.96 -7.59
N ASN A 78 4.79 -4.43 -6.40
CA ASN A 78 3.99 -5.40 -5.65
C ASN A 78 3.21 -4.69 -4.52
N CYS A 79 1.88 -4.85 -4.54
CA CYS A 79 0.95 -4.39 -3.51
C CYS A 79 1.34 -4.81 -2.09
N GLU A 80 1.84 -6.03 -1.89
CA GLU A 80 2.30 -6.53 -0.59
C GLU A 80 3.54 -5.78 -0.11
N HIS A 81 4.50 -5.51 -1.01
CA HIS A 81 5.72 -4.79 -0.69
C HIS A 81 5.37 -3.35 -0.30
N PHE A 82 4.55 -2.67 -1.10
CA PHE A 82 4.08 -1.33 -0.80
C PHE A 82 3.47 -1.26 0.61
N ALA A 83 2.54 -2.16 0.91
CA ALA A 83 1.82 -2.13 2.18
C ALA A 83 2.77 -2.37 3.37
N ASN A 84 3.67 -3.34 3.28
CA ASN A 84 4.68 -3.59 4.32
C ASN A 84 5.68 -2.45 4.49
N TYR A 85 6.10 -1.82 3.38
CA TYR A 85 7.01 -0.69 3.43
C TYR A 85 6.37 0.52 4.11
N VAL A 86 5.11 0.81 3.81
CA VAL A 86 4.41 1.95 4.42
C VAL A 86 4.23 1.74 5.93
N LEU A 87 3.75 0.58 6.37
CA LEU A 87 3.54 0.30 7.80
C LEU A 87 4.85 0.17 8.58
N HIS A 88 5.75 -0.68 8.09
CA HIS A 88 6.89 -1.12 8.89
C HIS A 88 8.20 -0.43 8.48
N GLY A 89 8.27 0.15 7.28
CA GLY A 89 9.52 0.65 6.70
C GLY A 89 10.47 -0.46 6.27
N ILE A 90 9.95 -1.70 6.15
CA ILE A 90 10.73 -2.85 5.70
C ILE A 90 10.82 -2.77 4.18
N ILE A 91 12.02 -2.54 3.67
CA ILE A 91 12.35 -2.83 2.27
C ILE A 91 12.62 -4.34 2.25
N CYS A 92 11.81 -5.12 1.55
CA CYS A 92 12.15 -6.53 1.32
C CYS A 92 13.55 -6.55 0.66
N PRO A 93 14.52 -7.38 1.14
CA PRO A 93 15.89 -7.33 0.66
C PRO A 93 15.96 -7.47 -0.86
N PRO A 94 17.03 -6.97 -1.52
CA PRO A 94 17.20 -7.16 -2.95
C PRO A 94 17.23 -8.66 -3.21
N TRP A 95 16.29 -9.15 -4.01
CA TRP A 95 16.38 -10.47 -4.62
C TRP A 95 17.68 -10.46 -5.45
N HIS A 96 18.66 -11.27 -5.02
CA HIS A 96 19.89 -11.57 -5.75
C HIS A 96 19.58 -12.25 -7.07
#